data_AF-A0A3M1HP86-F1
#
_entry.id   AF-A0A3M1HP86-F1
#
_cell.length_a   1.000
_cell.length_b   1.000
_cell.length_c   1.000
_cell.angle_alpha   90.00
_cell.angle_beta   90.00
_cell.angle_gamma   90.00
#
_symmetry.space_group_name_H-M   'P 1'
#
loop_
_entity.id
_entity.type
_entity.pdbx_description
1 polymer ?
#
loop_
_entity_poly.entity_id
_entity_poly.type
_entity_poly.pdbx_seq_one_letter_code
_entity_poly.pdbx_strand_id
1 'polypeptide(L)'
;EALIHHFKFFSEGYHVPAGEVYQAVEHPKGEFGVYIVSDGSNKPYRIKVRAPGFAHLAALDYMCRGHMIADVVTIIGTQDIVFGEIDR
;
A
#
# COMPACT_ATOMS: atom_id res chain seq x y z
N GLU A 1 -25.31 25.07 11.86
CA GLU A 1 -24.56 23.82 12.15
C GLU A 1 -23.40 23.56 11.19
N ALA A 2 -23.53 23.84 9.88
CA ALA A 2 -22.47 23.60 8.89
C ALA A 2 -21.09 24.20 9.24
N LEU A 3 -21.04 25.42 9.79
CA LEU A 3 -19.77 26.06 10.18
C LEU A 3 -19.10 25.37 11.37
N ILE A 4 -19.88 24.83 12.30
CA ILE A 4 -19.37 24.10 13.47
C ILE A 4 -18.76 22.77 13.02
N HIS A 5 -19.45 22.04 12.13
CA HIS A 5 -18.91 20.81 11.54
C HIS A 5 -17.63 21.06 10.75
N HIS A 6 -17.60 22.13 9.94
CA HIS A 6 -16.39 22.55 9.24
C HIS A 6 -15.24 22.77 10.23
N PHE A 7 -15.44 23.61 11.25
CA PHE A 7 -14.39 23.90 12.22
C PHE A 7 -13.88 22.64 12.92
N LYS A 8 -14.78 21.72 13.33
CA LYS A 8 -14.42 20.47 13.98
C LYS A 8 -13.65 19.50 13.06
N PHE A 9 -14.06 19.34 11.81
CA PHE A 9 -13.36 18.44 10.88
C PHE A 9 -11.96 18.92 10.51
N PHE A 10 -11.73 20.23 10.39
CA PHE A 10 -10.42 20.76 10.02
C PHE A 10 -9.48 21.01 11.20
N SER A 11 -9.99 21.12 12.43
CA SER A 11 -9.15 21.26 13.63
C SER A 11 -8.87 19.92 14.32
N GLU A 12 -9.92 19.15 14.60
CA GLU A 12 -9.87 17.91 15.37
C GLU A 12 -9.89 16.68 14.46
N GLY A 13 -10.54 16.76 13.30
CA GLY A 13 -10.77 15.59 12.43
C GLY A 13 -12.02 14.82 12.81
N TYR A 14 -12.27 13.73 12.09
CA TYR A 14 -13.36 12.79 12.41
C TYR A 14 -12.80 11.60 13.19
N HIS A 15 -13.62 11.03 14.07
CA HIS A 15 -13.27 9.84 14.83
C HIS A 15 -13.73 8.61 14.06
N VAL A 16 -12.87 7.60 14.00
CA VAL A 16 -13.18 6.31 13.40
C VAL A 16 -13.46 5.32 14.54
N PRO A 17 -14.48 4.45 14.44
CA PRO A 17 -14.70 3.41 15.43
C PRO A 17 -13.46 2.53 15.61
N ALA A 18 -13.20 2.10 16.85
CA ALA A 18 -12.11 1.19 17.13
C ALA A 18 -12.31 -0.14 16.37
N GLY A 19 -11.25 -0.63 15.75
CA GLY A 19 -11.28 -1.84 14.94
C GLY A 19 -10.12 -1.94 13.97
N GLU A 20 -10.12 -3.01 13.19
CA GLU A 20 -9.12 -3.28 12.17
C GLU A 20 -9.81 -3.66 10.86
N VAL A 21 -9.20 -3.28 9.74
CA VAL A 21 -9.68 -3.65 8.42
C VAL A 21 -8.52 -3.83 7.47
N TYR A 22 -8.61 -4.87 6.64
CA TYR A 22 -7.81 -4.99 5.44
C TYR A 22 -8.72 -4.79 4.23
N GLN A 23 -8.37 -3.84 3.37
CA GLN A 23 -9.07 -3.65 2.11
C GLN A 23 -8.08 -3.60 0.96
N ALA A 24 -8.40 -4.32 -0.10
CA ALA A 24 -7.61 -4.38 -1.31
C ALA A 24 -8.39 -3.86 -2.52
N VAL A 25 -7.65 -3.27 -3.45
CA VAL A 25 -8.14 -2.79 -4.75
C VAL A 25 -7.22 -3.31 -5.84
N GLU A 26 -7.77 -3.54 -7.03
CA GLU A 26 -6.98 -3.87 -8.21
C GLU A 26 -6.25 -2.63 -8.72
N HIS A 27 -4.95 -2.55 -8.44
CA HIS A 27 -4.06 -1.55 -9.01
C HIS A 27 -3.53 -2.07 -10.35
N PRO A 28 -3.07 -1.22 -11.30
CA PRO A 28 -2.52 -1.68 -12.58
C PRO A 28 -1.37 -2.69 -12.47
N LYS A 29 -0.75 -2.78 -11.29
CA LYS A 29 0.36 -3.68 -10.96
C LYS A 29 -0.07 -4.93 -10.19
N GLY A 30 -1.36 -5.11 -9.94
CA GLY A 30 -1.92 -6.20 -9.13
C GLY A 30 -2.57 -5.71 -7.83
N GLU A 31 -2.68 -6.61 -6.85
CA GLU A 31 -3.41 -6.35 -5.61
C GLU A 31 -2.69 -5.31 -4.73
N PHE A 32 -3.29 -4.12 -4.60
CA PHE A 32 -2.85 -3.10 -3.67
C PHE A 32 -3.75 -3.08 -2.45
N GLY A 33 -3.18 -3.38 -1.29
CA GLY A 33 -3.94 -3.49 -0.04
C GLY A 33 -3.47 -2.50 1.03
N VAL A 34 -4.41 -2.03 1.84
CA VAL A 34 -4.11 -1.24 3.03
C VAL A 34 -4.77 -1.90 4.23
N TYR A 35 -3.94 -2.22 5.22
CA TYR A 35 -4.36 -2.68 6.54
C TYR A 35 -4.31 -1.51 7.51
N ILE A 36 -5.45 -1.19 8.12
CA ILE A 36 -5.59 -0.05 9.04
C ILE A 36 -6.10 -0.56 10.39
N VAL A 37 -5.50 -0.09 11.47
CA VAL A 37 -5.96 -0.30 12.84
C VAL A 37 -6.34 1.06 13.42
N SER A 38 -7.55 1.18 13.96
CA SER A 38 -8.05 2.34 14.69
C SER A 38 -8.27 1.98 16.15
N ASP A 39 -7.84 2.86 17.05
CA ASP A 39 -8.06 2.80 18.49
C ASP A 39 -9.28 3.61 18.96
N GLY A 40 -10.08 4.13 18.03
CA GLY A 40 -11.19 5.03 18.35
C GLY A 40 -10.83 6.52 18.29
N SER A 41 -9.55 6.86 18.07
CA SER A 41 -9.09 8.25 17.97
C SER A 41 -9.32 8.86 16.59
N ASN A 42 -8.95 10.13 16.44
CA ASN A 42 -8.94 10.87 15.18
C ASN A 42 -7.75 10.55 14.26
N LYS A 43 -6.81 9.71 14.73
CA LYS A 43 -5.62 9.31 13.97
C LYS A 43 -5.57 7.79 13.84
N PRO A 44 -5.11 7.27 12.71
CA PRO A 44 -4.91 5.83 12.56
C PRO A 44 -3.81 5.37 13.52
N TYR A 45 -4.10 4.36 14.33
CA TYR A 45 -3.13 3.78 15.26
C TYR A 45 -1.99 3.09 14.50
N ARG A 46 -2.35 2.34 13.44
CA ARG A 46 -1.38 1.70 12.55
C ARG A 46 -1.92 1.67 11.12
N ILE A 47 -1.04 1.94 10.16
CA ILE A 47 -1.27 1.69 8.74
C ILE A 47 -0.15 0.77 8.24
N LYS A 48 -0.52 -0.31 7.57
CA LYS A 48 0.41 -1.10 6.77
C LYS A 48 -0.10 -1.16 5.33
N VAL A 49 0.76 -0.74 4.41
CA VAL A 49 0.52 -0.85 2.98
C VAL A 49 1.12 -2.17 2.48
N ARG A 50 0.35 -2.91 1.69
CA ARG A 50 0.81 -4.06 0.91
C ARG A 50 0.95 -3.59 -0.54
N ALA A 51 2.18 -3.31 -0.93
CA ALA A 51 2.51 -3.00 -2.31
C ALA A 51 2.63 -4.29 -3.14
N PRO A 52 2.02 -4.38 -4.34
CA PRO A 52 2.15 -5.54 -5.21
C PRO A 52 3.61 -5.73 -5.67
N GLY A 53 4.32 -4.63 -5.92
CA GLY A 53 5.72 -4.63 -6.34
C GLY A 53 6.68 -5.32 -5.35
N PHE A 54 6.36 -5.34 -4.04
CA PHE A 54 7.20 -6.01 -3.05
C PHE A 54 7.18 -7.54 -3.23
N ALA A 55 6.00 -8.11 -3.48
CA ALA A 55 5.87 -9.54 -3.77
C ALA A 55 6.49 -9.91 -5.13
N HIS A 56 6.33 -9.04 -6.13
CA HIS A 56 6.94 -9.21 -7.45
C HIS A 56 8.47 -9.23 -7.39
N LEU A 57 9.07 -8.32 -6.62
CA LEU A 57 10.52 -8.25 -6.44
C LEU A 57 11.04 -9.47 -5.65
N ALA A 58 10.30 -9.96 -4.66
CA ALA A 58 10.67 -11.18 -3.94
C ALA A 58 10.69 -12.43 -4.86
N ALA A 59 9.85 -12.46 -5.89
CA ALA A 59 9.82 -13.54 -6.88
C ALA A 59 10.93 -13.43 -7.94
N LEU A 60 11.66 -12.31 -8.01
CA LEU A 60 12.66 -12.04 -9.05
C LEU A 60 13.77 -13.10 -9.09
N ASP A 61 14.28 -13.54 -7.94
CA ASP A 61 15.30 -14.60 -7.88
C ASP A 61 14.83 -15.89 -8.54
N TYR A 62 13.58 -16.29 -8.30
CA TYR A 62 13.01 -17.48 -8.91
C TYR A 62 12.87 -17.34 -10.43
N MET A 63 12.42 -16.18 -10.91
CA MET A 63 12.23 -15.95 -12.35
C MET A 63 13.54 -15.78 -13.12
N CYS A 64 14.61 -15.31 -12.48
CA CYS A 64 15.90 -15.09 -13.15
C CYS A 64 16.80 -16.34 -13.20
N ARG A 65 16.44 -17.43 -12.52
CA ARG A 65 17.25 -18.67 -12.51
C ARG A 65 17.30 -19.30 -13.91
N GLY A 66 18.51 -19.53 -14.42
CA GLY A 66 18.74 -20.13 -15.73
C GLY A 66 18.72 -19.15 -16.91
N HIS A 67 18.52 -17.86 -16.64
CA HIS A 67 18.56 -16.78 -17.63
C HIS A 67 19.91 -16.07 -17.66
N MET A 68 20.17 -15.33 -18.74
CA MET A 68 21.34 -14.48 -18.84
C MET A 68 21.12 -13.15 -18.12
N ILE A 69 22.20 -12.46 -17.75
CA ILE A 69 22.13 -11.12 -17.11
C ILE A 69 21.34 -10.13 -17.98
N ALA A 70 21.43 -10.26 -19.31
CA ALA A 70 20.67 -9.42 -20.25
C ALA A 70 19.14 -9.58 -20.08
N ASP A 71 18.67 -10.79 -19.77
CA ASP A 71 17.24 -11.09 -19.63
C ASP A 71 16.66 -10.53 -18.34
N VAL A 72 17.49 -10.32 -17.30
CA VAL A 72 17.08 -9.75 -16.01
C VAL A 72 16.47 -8.36 -16.18
N VAL A 73 17.02 -7.55 -17.09
CA VAL A 73 16.51 -6.21 -17.37
C VAL A 73 15.09 -6.28 -17.96
N THR A 74 14.85 -7.23 -18.85
CA THR A 74 13.52 -7.45 -19.44
C THR A 74 12.54 -7.95 -18.40
N ILE A 75 12.94 -8.89 -17.53
CA ILE A 75 12.11 -9.40 -16.44
C ILE A 75 11.68 -8.26 -15.51
N ILE A 76 12.62 -7.43 -15.04
CA ILE A 76 12.32 -6.26 -14.20
C ILE A 76 11.36 -5.30 -14.91
N GLY A 77 11.57 -5.04 -16.20
CA GLY A 77 10.70 -4.17 -17.00
C GLY A 77 9.28 -4.69 -17.12
N THR A 78 9.09 -6.00 -17.27
CA THR A 78 7.74 -6.61 -17.37
C THR A 78 6.95 -6.55 -16.06
N GLN A 79 7.62 -6.46 -14.91
CA GLN A 79 6.97 -6.38 -13.60
C GLN A 79 6.59 -4.96 -13.18
N ASP A 80 6.97 -3.94 -13.95
CA ASP A 80 6.71 -2.51 -13.69
C ASP A 80 7.04 -2.09 -12.24
N ILE A 81 8.29 -2.36 -11.84
CA ILE A 81 8.78 -2.11 -10.48
C ILE A 81 9.02 -0.61 -10.26
N VAL A 82 8.30 -0.01 -9.31
CA VAL A 82 8.58 1.34 -8.81
C VAL A 82 9.00 1.25 -7.36
N PHE A 83 10.21 1.69 -7.02
CA PHE A 83 10.76 1.51 -5.67
C PHE A 83 10.03 2.33 -4.59
N GLY A 84 9.30 3.39 -4.96
CA GLY A 84 8.57 4.22 -3.99
C GLY A 84 7.44 3.49 -3.25
N GLU A 85 6.86 2.44 -3.83
CA GLU A 85 5.86 1.60 -3.14
C GLU A 85 6.50 0.42 -2.39
N ILE A 86 7.66 -0.06 -2.84
CA ILE A 86 8.32 -1.26 -2.32
C ILE A 86 9.01 -1.01 -0.98
N ASP A 87 9.52 0.21 -0.78
CA ASP A 87 10.30 0.58 0.40
C ASP A 87 9.45 0.86 1.67
N ARG A 88 8.11 0.63 1.64
CA ARG A 88 7.16 1.01 2.70
C ARG A 88 6.56 -0.14 3.52
#